data_AF-A0A848G4N5-F1
#
_entry.id   AF-A0A848G4N5-F1
#
_cell.length_a   1.000
_cell.length_b   1.000
_cell.length_c   1.000
_cell.angle_alpha   90.00
_cell.angle_beta   90.00
_cell.angle_gamma   90.00
#
_symmetry.space_group_name_H-M   'P 1'
#
loop_
_entity.id
_entity.type
_entity.pdbx_description
1 polymer ?
#
loop_
_entity_poly.entity_id
_entity_poly.type
_entity_poly.pdbx_seq_one_letter_code
_entity_poly.pdbx_strand_id
1 'polypeptide(L)'
;MHEVPPGFLKKWQHTLDEVAKALDVPAALVMRVWPEQIEVLLSSLSTGNPYEEHEKADLGTGLYCETVMASRALLEIPDALSDPAWSDNPDIKLNMINYLGVPLVWPDDSIFGTVCVLDARARQYSAEAQEALWKIKALIEADFSMIWHGALDPTLIDERTRSISAEVETILAQLSRPH
;
A
#
# COMPACT_ATOMS: atom_id res chain seq x y z
N MET A 1 -5.00 -18.50 5.66
CA MET A 1 -4.03 -17.39 5.55
C MET A 1 -3.43 -17.47 4.17
N HIS A 2 -3.49 -16.39 3.42
CA HIS A 2 -3.16 -16.40 1.99
C HIS A 2 -1.64 -16.28 1.80
N GLU A 3 -1.01 -17.33 1.28
CA GLU A 3 0.42 -17.31 0.95
C GLU A 3 0.64 -16.67 -0.42
N VAL A 4 1.66 -15.81 -0.50
CA VAL A 4 2.06 -15.14 -1.74
C VAL A 4 3.40 -15.69 -2.20
N PRO A 5 3.50 -16.24 -3.43
CA PRO A 5 4.76 -16.75 -3.95
C PRO A 5 5.84 -15.65 -4.09
N PRO A 6 7.14 -15.97 -3.87
CA PRO A 6 8.22 -14.97 -3.89
C PRO A 6 8.35 -14.14 -5.18
N GLY A 7 7.95 -14.71 -6.33
CA GLY A 7 7.97 -13.99 -7.61
C GLY A 7 7.05 -12.76 -7.62
N PHE A 8 5.87 -12.86 -6.99
CA PHE A 8 4.93 -11.75 -6.86
C PHE A 8 5.43 -10.72 -5.84
N LEU A 9 5.97 -11.17 -4.71
CA LEU A 9 6.55 -10.27 -3.71
C LEU A 9 7.66 -9.39 -4.31
N LYS A 10 8.57 -9.98 -5.10
CA LYS A 10 9.63 -9.23 -5.79
C LYS A 10 9.09 -8.17 -6.75
N LYS A 11 8.00 -8.50 -7.47
CA LYS A 11 7.33 -7.56 -8.38
C LYS A 11 6.74 -6.38 -7.60
N TRP A 12 6.02 -6.66 -6.51
CA TRP A 12 5.40 -5.63 -5.68
C TRP A 12 6.43 -4.75 -4.99
N GLN A 13 7.55 -5.31 -4.54
CA GLN A 13 8.64 -4.54 -3.95
C GLN A 13 9.15 -3.46 -4.91
N HIS A 14 9.39 -3.82 -6.18
CA HIS A 14 9.82 -2.85 -7.17
C HIS A 14 8.79 -1.71 -7.34
N THR A 15 7.50 -2.04 -7.37
CA THR A 15 6.42 -1.04 -7.45
C THR A 15 6.38 -0.14 -6.22
N LEU A 16 6.62 -0.66 -5.01
CA LEU A 16 6.69 0.13 -3.78
C LEU A 16 7.88 1.10 -3.77
N ASP A 17 9.04 0.65 -4.23
CA ASP A 17 10.23 1.51 -4.31
C ASP A 17 10.01 2.68 -5.28
N GLU A 18 9.38 2.43 -6.43
CA GLU A 18 9.09 3.47 -7.42
C GLU A 18 8.01 4.45 -6.94
N VAL A 19 6.94 3.99 -6.27
CA VAL A 19 5.92 4.92 -5.74
C VAL A 19 6.47 5.77 -4.60
N ALA A 20 7.29 5.20 -3.70
CA ALA A 20 7.91 5.96 -2.62
C ALA A 20 8.79 7.08 -3.16
N LYS A 21 9.60 6.75 -4.18
CA LYS A 21 10.46 7.72 -4.88
C LYS A 21 9.66 8.78 -5.62
N ALA A 22 8.63 8.39 -6.38
CA ALA A 22 7.82 9.32 -7.17
C ALA A 22 7.05 10.33 -6.31
N LEU A 23 6.63 9.91 -5.11
CA LEU A 23 5.90 10.77 -4.17
C LEU A 23 6.83 11.53 -3.20
N ASP A 24 8.14 11.27 -3.21
CA ASP A 24 9.12 11.77 -2.24
C ASP A 24 8.67 11.53 -0.79
N VAL A 25 8.36 10.26 -0.49
CA VAL A 25 7.92 9.82 0.85
C VAL A 25 8.91 8.79 1.42
N PRO A 26 9.11 8.77 2.75
CA PRO A 26 10.03 7.84 3.39
C PRO A 26 9.53 6.39 3.38
N ALA A 27 8.22 6.14 3.35
CA ALA A 27 7.68 4.79 3.45
C ALA A 27 6.54 4.53 2.46
N ALA A 28 6.62 3.42 1.74
CA ALA A 28 5.51 2.79 1.04
C ALA A 28 5.46 1.30 1.44
N LEU A 29 4.29 0.81 1.86
CA LEU A 29 4.15 -0.50 2.49
C LEU A 29 3.05 -1.32 1.82
N VAL A 30 3.25 -2.64 1.78
CA VAL A 30 2.15 -3.61 1.67
C VAL A 30 1.99 -4.26 3.04
N MET A 31 0.81 -4.11 3.63
CA MET A 31 0.46 -4.66 4.93
C MET A 31 -0.37 -5.93 4.75
N ARG A 32 -0.16 -6.93 5.62
CA ARG A 32 -0.93 -8.17 5.68
C ARG A 32 -1.61 -8.32 7.04
N VAL A 33 -2.91 -8.58 7.05
CA VAL A 33 -3.70 -8.75 8.27
C VAL A 33 -3.73 -10.21 8.75
N TRP A 34 -3.50 -10.39 10.04
CA TRP A 34 -3.68 -11.63 10.81
C TRP A 34 -4.89 -11.46 11.75
N PRO A 35 -5.40 -12.53 12.39
CA PRO A 35 -6.58 -12.41 13.27
C PRO A 35 -6.49 -11.34 14.37
N GLU A 36 -5.31 -11.13 14.94
CA GLU A 36 -5.08 -10.18 16.05
C GLU A 36 -3.98 -9.15 15.76
N GLN A 37 -3.29 -9.28 14.61
CA GLN A 37 -2.10 -8.49 14.31
C GLN A 37 -2.10 -8.06 12.84
N ILE A 38 -1.29 -7.06 12.52
CA ILE A 38 -0.95 -6.69 11.15
C ILE A 38 0.56 -6.77 10.97
N GLU A 39 1.00 -7.18 9.80
CA GLU A 39 2.41 -7.38 9.45
C GLU A 39 2.79 -6.46 8.28
N VAL A 40 3.98 -5.88 8.36
CA VAL A 40 4.65 -5.27 7.20
C VAL A 40 5.11 -6.40 6.28
N LEU A 41 4.33 -6.72 5.24
CA LEU A 41 4.69 -7.77 4.30
C LEU A 41 5.83 -7.33 3.37
N LEU A 42 5.80 -6.07 2.93
CA LEU A 42 6.85 -5.43 2.14
C LEU A 42 6.99 -3.97 2.58
N SER A 43 8.23 -3.49 2.57
CA SER A 43 8.59 -2.12 2.96
C SER A 43 9.48 -1.51 1.88
N SER A 44 9.19 -0.30 1.40
CA SER A 44 10.01 0.36 0.38
C SER A 44 11.44 0.60 0.90
N LEU A 45 12.42 0.41 0.02
CA LEU A 45 13.84 0.62 0.30
C LEU A 45 14.20 2.10 0.14
N SER A 46 13.61 2.94 0.99
CA SER A 46 13.74 4.39 0.96
C SER A 46 14.46 4.92 2.20
N THR A 47 15.22 6.00 2.05
CA THR A 47 15.93 6.62 3.17
C THR A 47 14.91 7.19 4.18
N GLY A 48 15.08 6.84 5.46
CA GLY A 48 14.22 7.33 6.53
C GLY A 48 12.94 6.52 6.76
N ASN A 49 12.77 5.39 6.07
CA ASN A 49 11.71 4.43 6.36
C ASN A 49 11.95 3.80 7.76
N PRO A 50 11.03 3.94 8.74
CA PRO A 50 11.19 3.33 10.05
C PRO A 50 10.71 1.87 10.11
N TYR A 51 10.05 1.35 9.08
CA TYR A 51 9.37 0.06 9.09
C TYR A 51 10.26 -1.07 8.55
N GLU A 52 10.32 -2.18 9.28
CA GLU A 52 11.05 -3.38 8.88
C GLU A 52 10.11 -4.47 8.31
N GLU A 53 10.56 -5.20 7.28
CA GLU A 53 9.81 -6.35 6.78
C GLU A 53 9.59 -7.39 7.90
N HIS A 54 8.41 -7.99 7.93
CA HIS A 54 7.93 -8.92 8.97
C HIS A 54 7.70 -8.31 10.35
N GLU A 55 7.91 -7.01 10.53
CA GLU A 55 7.47 -6.30 11.73
C GLU A 55 5.95 -6.47 11.91
N LYS A 56 5.51 -6.66 13.15
CA LYS A 56 4.11 -6.87 13.50
C LYS A 56 3.66 -5.88 14.56
N ALA A 57 2.42 -5.44 14.43
CA ALA A 57 1.71 -4.63 15.41
C ALA A 57 0.37 -5.27 15.76
N ASP A 58 -0.09 -5.06 16.99
CA ASP A 58 -1.41 -5.53 17.44
C ASP A 58 -2.52 -4.65 16.86
N LEU A 59 -3.60 -5.30 16.44
CA LEU A 59 -4.82 -4.62 15.97
C LEU A 59 -5.62 -4.04 17.15
N GLY A 60 -6.52 -3.11 16.87
CA GLY A 60 -7.33 -2.44 17.89
C GLY A 60 -6.55 -1.34 18.63
N THR A 61 -5.44 -0.88 18.05
CA THR A 61 -4.59 0.18 18.61
C THR A 61 -4.80 1.53 17.92
N GLY A 62 -5.64 1.57 16.88
CA GLY A 62 -5.98 2.79 16.15
C GLY A 62 -5.06 3.06 14.96
N LEU A 63 -4.42 2.02 14.40
CA LEU A 63 -3.58 2.15 13.21
C LEU A 63 -4.39 2.67 12.02
N TYR A 64 -3.77 3.44 11.13
CA TYR A 64 -4.45 3.95 9.92
C TYR A 64 -5.04 2.82 9.08
N CYS A 65 -4.29 1.72 8.97
CA CYS A 65 -4.67 0.53 8.21
C CYS A 65 -5.98 -0.09 8.73
N GLU A 66 -6.28 -0.02 10.03
CA GLU A 66 -7.54 -0.53 10.59
C GLU A 66 -8.74 0.18 9.97
N THR A 67 -8.67 1.50 9.82
CA THR A 67 -9.75 2.30 9.22
C THR A 67 -9.89 2.03 7.73
N VAL A 68 -8.79 1.87 7.00
CA VAL A 68 -8.82 1.47 5.58
C VAL A 68 -9.49 0.12 5.41
N MET A 69 -9.11 -0.87 6.22
CA MET A 69 -9.69 -2.21 6.18
C MET A 69 -11.18 -2.21 6.56
N ALA A 70 -11.56 -1.49 7.62
CA ALA A 70 -12.94 -1.40 8.08
C ALA A 70 -13.87 -0.68 7.09
N SER A 71 -13.39 0.42 6.50
CA SER A 71 -14.17 1.21 5.54
C SER A 71 -14.16 0.63 4.12
N ARG A 72 -13.17 -0.22 3.79
CA ARG A 72 -12.87 -0.70 2.44
C ARG A 72 -12.74 0.45 1.42
N ALA A 73 -12.25 1.60 1.87
CA ALA A 73 -12.11 2.81 1.07
C ALA A 73 -10.71 3.42 1.22
N LEU A 74 -10.40 4.37 0.34
CA LEU A 74 -9.21 5.19 0.47
C LEU A 74 -9.29 6.03 1.74
N LEU A 75 -8.18 6.09 2.48
CA LEU A 75 -7.99 6.99 3.60
C LEU A 75 -6.82 7.93 3.29
N GLU A 76 -7.06 9.23 3.38
CA GLU A 76 -6.01 10.26 3.31
C GLU A 76 -6.04 11.07 4.60
N ILE A 77 -4.92 11.06 5.33
CA ILE A 77 -4.69 11.88 6.52
C ILE A 77 -3.57 12.86 6.20
N PRO A 78 -3.90 14.15 5.94
CA PRO A 78 -2.89 15.14 5.59
C PRO A 78 -1.89 15.42 6.71
N ASP A 79 -2.36 15.47 7.95
CA ASP A 79 -1.56 15.69 9.16
C ASP A 79 -2.32 15.22 10.41
N ALA A 80 -1.89 14.10 10.97
CA ALA A 80 -2.46 13.49 12.16
C ALA A 80 -2.28 14.31 13.43
N LEU A 81 -1.26 15.18 13.51
CA LEU A 81 -1.08 16.07 14.67
C LEU A 81 -2.13 17.17 14.71
N SER A 82 -2.73 17.50 13.55
CA SER A 82 -3.76 18.51 13.41
C SER A 82 -5.19 17.95 13.50
N ASP A 83 -5.36 16.63 13.43
CA ASP A 83 -6.64 15.95 13.43
C ASP A 83 -6.87 15.21 14.77
N PRO A 84 -7.83 15.64 15.61
CA PRO A 84 -8.12 14.98 16.89
C PRO A 84 -8.50 13.51 16.77
N ALA A 85 -8.96 13.03 15.61
CA ALA A 85 -9.24 11.61 15.39
C ALA A 85 -7.96 10.77 15.26
N TRP A 86 -6.83 11.40 14.93
CA TRP A 86 -5.57 10.73 14.62
C TRP A 86 -4.41 11.16 15.52
N SER A 87 -4.59 12.16 16.39
CA SER A 87 -3.53 12.71 17.23
C SER A 87 -2.89 11.72 18.22
N ASP A 88 -3.57 10.60 18.49
CA ASP A 88 -3.07 9.50 19.35
C ASP A 88 -2.63 8.26 18.54
N ASN A 89 -2.56 8.35 17.21
CA ASN A 89 -2.20 7.23 16.35
C ASN A 89 -0.79 6.68 16.69
N PRO A 90 -0.60 5.35 16.77
CA PRO A 90 0.68 4.75 17.15
C PRO A 90 1.88 5.17 16.29
N ASP A 91 1.66 5.36 14.98
CA ASP A 91 2.72 5.65 14.01
C ASP A 91 3.29 7.07 14.18
N ILE A 92 2.61 7.96 14.92
CA ILE A 92 3.16 9.26 15.31
C ILE A 92 4.46 9.09 16.12
N LYS A 93 4.60 8.02 16.90
CA LYS A 93 5.84 7.71 17.65
C LYS A 93 7.01 7.37 16.73
N LEU A 94 6.71 6.91 15.52
CA LEU A 94 7.67 6.66 14.44
C LEU A 94 7.85 7.91 13.55
N ASN A 95 7.28 9.04 13.97
CA ASN A 95 7.24 10.30 13.24
C ASN A 95 6.49 10.19 11.89
N MET A 96 5.49 9.31 11.77
CA MET A 96 4.67 9.14 10.57
C MET A 96 3.30 9.78 10.79
N ILE A 97 3.19 11.05 10.43
CA ILE A 97 2.03 11.90 10.71
C ILE A 97 1.11 12.08 9.50
N ASN A 98 1.57 11.70 8.31
CA ASN A 98 0.81 11.76 7.07
C ASN A 98 0.61 10.34 6.52
N TYR A 99 -0.58 10.07 6.00
CA TYR A 99 -0.96 8.74 5.52
C TYR A 99 -1.84 8.81 4.28
N LEU A 100 -1.58 7.94 3.31
CA LEU A 100 -2.50 7.62 2.22
C LEU A 100 -2.52 6.12 2.00
N GLY A 101 -3.71 5.50 2.01
CA GLY A 101 -3.82 4.04 1.86
C GLY A 101 -5.14 3.56 1.29
N VAL A 102 -5.10 2.38 0.67
CA VAL A 102 -6.26 1.68 0.09
C VAL A 102 -6.25 0.20 0.50
N PRO A 103 -7.42 -0.45 0.60
CA PRO A 103 -7.49 -1.84 1.04
C PRO A 103 -6.94 -2.78 -0.03
N LEU A 104 -6.47 -3.96 0.37
CA LEU A 104 -6.18 -5.10 -0.50
C LEU A 104 -7.18 -6.21 -0.19
N VAL A 105 -7.93 -6.63 -1.20
CA VAL A 105 -9.04 -7.58 -1.11
C VAL A 105 -8.67 -8.83 -1.87
N TRP A 106 -8.79 -9.97 -1.21
CA TRP A 106 -8.53 -11.27 -1.81
C TRP A 106 -9.73 -11.74 -2.67
N PRO A 107 -9.56 -12.68 -3.64
CA PRO A 107 -10.65 -13.15 -4.49
C PRO A 107 -11.90 -13.71 -3.79
N ASP A 108 -11.82 -14.10 -2.52
CA ASP A 108 -12.96 -14.54 -1.71
C ASP A 108 -13.65 -13.40 -0.92
N ASP A 109 -13.34 -12.14 -1.27
CA ASP A 109 -13.80 -10.90 -0.65
C ASP A 109 -13.26 -10.65 0.78
N SER A 110 -12.40 -11.53 1.29
CA SER A 110 -11.69 -11.27 2.55
C SER A 110 -10.67 -10.13 2.40
N ILE A 111 -10.45 -9.38 3.48
CA ILE A 111 -9.37 -8.39 3.53
C ILE A 111 -8.04 -9.11 3.67
N PHE A 112 -7.13 -8.87 2.73
CA PHE A 112 -5.73 -9.29 2.84
C PHE A 112 -4.93 -8.29 3.69
N GLY A 113 -5.21 -7.00 3.55
CA GLY A 113 -4.53 -5.93 4.26
C GLY A 113 -4.66 -4.59 3.52
N THR A 114 -3.57 -3.85 3.38
CA THR A 114 -3.57 -2.52 2.73
C THR A 114 -2.30 -2.29 1.90
N VAL A 115 -2.36 -1.38 0.94
CA VAL A 115 -1.18 -0.72 0.39
C VAL A 115 -1.25 0.76 0.73
N CYS A 116 -0.16 1.31 1.25
CA CYS A 116 -0.14 2.68 1.77
C CYS A 116 1.22 3.35 1.61
N VAL A 117 1.22 4.68 1.76
CA VAL A 117 2.40 5.53 1.88
C VAL A 117 2.29 6.39 3.13
N LEU A 118 3.43 6.70 3.74
CA LEU A 118 3.51 7.52 4.95
C LEU A 118 4.64 8.55 4.85
N ASP A 119 4.45 9.70 5.48
CA ASP A 119 5.43 10.78 5.55
C ASP A 119 5.48 11.39 6.96
N ALA A 120 6.65 11.93 7.29
CA ALA A 120 6.90 12.70 8.50
C ALA A 120 6.48 14.18 8.37
N ARG A 121 6.07 14.59 7.17
CA ARG A 121 5.64 15.94 6.86
C ARG A 121 4.16 15.95 6.52
N ALA A 122 3.47 16.99 6.97
CA ALA A 122 2.12 17.28 6.50
C ALA A 122 2.10 17.42 4.98
N ARG A 123 1.14 16.76 4.32
CA ARG A 123 1.06 16.69 2.86
C ARG A 123 -0.37 16.48 2.41
N GLN A 124 -0.73 17.03 1.26
CA GLN A 124 -1.93 16.65 0.53
C GLN A 124 -1.52 15.95 -0.77
N TYR A 125 -2.25 14.90 -1.13
CA TYR A 125 -1.98 14.13 -2.33
C TYR A 125 -2.84 14.62 -3.49
N SER A 126 -2.25 14.66 -4.68
CA SER A 126 -3.00 14.98 -5.90
C SER A 126 -3.90 13.80 -6.31
N ALA A 127 -4.85 14.05 -7.22
CA ALA A 127 -5.69 13.00 -7.77
C ALA A 127 -4.86 11.90 -8.46
N GLU A 128 -3.75 12.27 -9.10
CA GLU A 128 -2.82 11.34 -9.75
C GLU A 128 -2.10 10.45 -8.72
N ALA A 129 -1.72 11.00 -7.56
CA ALA A 129 -1.12 10.22 -6.48
C ALA A 129 -2.12 9.22 -5.88
N GLN A 130 -3.37 9.64 -5.66
CA GLN A 130 -4.44 8.73 -5.25
C GLN A 130 -4.72 7.66 -6.32
N GLU A 131 -4.74 8.03 -7.60
CA GLU A 131 -4.92 7.10 -8.71
C GLU A 131 -3.78 6.08 -8.78
N ALA A 132 -2.52 6.49 -8.51
CA ALA A 132 -1.39 5.58 -8.44
C ALA A 132 -1.63 4.46 -7.41
N LEU A 133 -2.08 4.78 -6.19
CA LEU A 133 -2.39 3.76 -5.19
C LEU A 133 -3.55 2.84 -5.62
N TRP A 134 -4.59 3.38 -6.25
CA TRP A 134 -5.68 2.55 -6.81
C TRP A 134 -5.21 1.59 -7.90
N LYS A 135 -4.31 2.03 -8.77
CA LYS A 135 -3.73 1.17 -9.81
C LYS A 135 -2.78 0.12 -9.24
N ILE A 136 -2.01 0.46 -8.21
CA ILE A 136 -1.15 -0.48 -7.48
C ILE A 136 -2.02 -1.55 -6.78
N LYS A 137 -3.12 -1.15 -6.12
CA LYS A 137 -4.12 -2.11 -5.61
C LYS A 137 -4.61 -3.03 -6.73
N ALA A 138 -5.04 -2.48 -7.86
CA ALA A 138 -5.56 -3.29 -8.97
C ALA A 138 -4.51 -4.26 -9.53
N LEU A 139 -3.23 -3.86 -9.55
CA LEU A 139 -2.11 -4.71 -9.94
C LEU A 139 -1.94 -5.91 -8.98
N ILE A 140 -1.93 -5.62 -7.67
CA ILE A 140 -1.78 -6.64 -6.62
C ILE A 140 -2.98 -7.60 -6.62
N GLU A 141 -4.21 -7.10 -6.79
CA GLU A 141 -5.41 -7.94 -6.81
C GLU A 141 -5.55 -8.79 -8.08
N ALA A 142 -5.02 -8.31 -9.21
CA ALA A 142 -4.86 -9.15 -10.41
C ALA A 142 -3.91 -10.31 -10.13
N ASP A 143 -2.79 -10.06 -9.44
CA ASP A 143 -1.86 -11.11 -9.01
C ASP A 143 -2.49 -12.07 -7.99
N PHE A 144 -3.29 -11.58 -7.03
CA PHE A 144 -4.05 -12.45 -6.12
C PHE A 144 -4.98 -13.40 -6.89
N SER A 145 -5.61 -12.92 -7.96
CA SER A 145 -6.46 -13.75 -8.82
C SER A 145 -5.63 -14.86 -9.51
N MET A 146 -4.41 -14.57 -9.96
CA MET A 146 -3.50 -15.59 -10.51
C MET A 146 -3.12 -16.65 -9.48
N ILE A 147 -2.80 -16.20 -8.25
CA ILE A 147 -2.42 -17.07 -7.14
C ILE A 147 -3.58 -17.99 -6.76
N TRP A 148 -4.78 -17.43 -6.59
CA TRP A 148 -5.98 -18.16 -6.17
C TRP A 148 -6.42 -19.22 -7.17
N HIS A 149 -6.35 -18.90 -8.46
CA HIS A 149 -6.85 -19.77 -9.51
C HIS A 149 -5.80 -20.73 -10.08
N GLY A 150 -4.56 -20.71 -9.59
CA GLY A 150 -3.48 -21.53 -10.14
C GLY A 150 -3.23 -21.26 -11.62
N ALA A 151 -3.41 -20.01 -12.05
CA ALA A 151 -3.37 -19.54 -13.44
C ALA A 151 -4.50 -20.08 -14.35
N LEU A 152 -5.76 -19.75 -14.05
CA LEU A 152 -6.84 -19.83 -15.05
C LEU A 152 -6.59 -18.79 -16.15
N ASP A 153 -6.40 -19.28 -17.38
CA ASP A 153 -5.87 -18.56 -18.54
C ASP A 153 -4.76 -17.53 -18.20
N PRO A 154 -3.51 -18.02 -18.04
CA PRO A 154 -2.38 -17.18 -17.70
C PRO A 154 -2.20 -16.00 -18.66
N THR A 155 -2.65 -16.13 -19.93
CA THR A 155 -2.42 -15.12 -20.97
C THR A 155 -3.28 -13.88 -20.76
N LEU A 156 -4.58 -14.04 -20.47
CA LEU A 156 -5.49 -12.93 -20.23
C LEU A 156 -5.12 -12.16 -18.97
N ILE A 157 -4.76 -12.86 -17.90
CA ILE A 157 -4.37 -12.20 -16.65
C ILE A 157 -3.03 -11.50 -16.81
N ASP A 158 -2.06 -12.12 -17.50
CA ASP A 158 -0.77 -11.49 -17.83
C ASP A 158 -0.95 -10.22 -18.68
N GLU A 159 -1.84 -10.23 -19.69
CA GLU A 159 -2.16 -9.03 -20.48
C GLU A 159 -2.76 -7.91 -19.62
N ARG A 160 -3.74 -8.24 -18.76
CA ARG A 160 -4.35 -7.28 -17.83
C ARG A 160 -3.32 -6.70 -16.88
N THR A 161 -2.49 -7.56 -16.28
CA THR A 161 -1.42 -7.17 -15.38
C THR A 161 -0.41 -6.26 -16.06
N ARG A 162 0.00 -6.58 -17.31
CA ARG A 162 0.89 -5.74 -18.11
C ARG A 162 0.28 -4.37 -18.41
N SER A 163 -1.01 -4.31 -18.75
CA SER A 163 -1.73 -3.06 -18.98
C SER A 163 -1.73 -2.18 -17.73
N ILE A 164 -2.09 -2.75 -16.56
CA ILE A 164 -2.11 -2.00 -15.29
C ILE A 164 -0.70 -1.54 -14.92
N SER A 165 0.33 -2.38 -15.08
CA SER A 165 1.72 -1.98 -14.83
C SER A 165 2.15 -0.79 -15.68
N ALA A 166 1.84 -0.77 -16.98
CA ALA A 166 2.17 0.35 -17.85
C ALA A 166 1.45 1.65 -17.46
N GLU A 167 0.21 1.56 -16.98
CA GLU A 167 -0.54 2.71 -16.45
C GLU A 167 0.10 3.23 -15.15
N VAL A 168 0.48 2.34 -14.22
CA VAL A 168 1.21 2.71 -13.00
C VAL A 168 2.50 3.44 -13.36
N GLU A 169 3.33 2.87 -14.24
CA GLU A 169 4.58 3.48 -14.68
C GLU A 169 4.36 4.87 -15.30
N THR A 170 3.30 5.03 -16.10
CA THR A 170 2.95 6.32 -16.71
C THR A 170 2.60 7.38 -15.65
N ILE A 171 1.78 7.01 -14.67
CA ILE A 171 1.38 7.92 -13.58
C ILE A 171 2.60 8.28 -12.71
N LEU A 172 3.41 7.29 -12.32
CA LEU A 172 4.62 7.53 -11.52
C LEU A 172 5.63 8.43 -12.26
N ALA A 173 5.77 8.26 -13.58
CA ALA A 173 6.63 9.12 -14.39
C ALA A 173 6.09 10.56 -14.51
N GLN A 174 4.78 10.78 -14.40
CA GLN A 174 4.19 12.12 -14.34
C GLN A 174 4.43 12.77 -12.98
N LEU A 175 4.22 12.01 -11.90
CA LEU A 175 4.44 12.45 -10.51
C LEU A 175 5.91 12.80 -10.23
N SER A 176 6.85 12.10 -10.88
CA SER A 176 8.29 12.32 -10.72
C SER A 176 8.83 13.53 -11.49
N ARG A 177 8.00 14.27 -12.24
CA ARG A 177 8.49 15.44 -13.00
C ARG A 177 8.75 16.60 -12.06
N PRO A 178 9.93 17.25 -12.12
CA PRO A 178 10.18 18.46 -11.35
C PRO A 178 9.20 19.55 -11.78
N HIS A 179 8.55 20.18 -10.79
CA HIS A 179 7.74 21.38 -10.98
C HIS A 179 8.61 22.59 -11.35
#